data_AF-A0A937I191-F1
#
_entry.id   AF-A0A937I191-F1
#
_cell.length_a   1.000
_cell.length_b   1.000
_cell.length_c   1.000
_cell.angle_alpha   90.00
_cell.angle_beta   90.00
_cell.angle_gamma   90.00
#
_symmetry.space_group_name_H-M   'P 1'
#
loop_
_entity.id
_entity.type
_entity.pdbx_description
1 polymer ?
#
loop_
_entity_poly.entity_id
_entity_poly.type
_entity_poly.pdbx_seq_one_letter_code
_entity_poly.pdbx_strand_id
1 'polypeptide(L)'
;MSTNKPIYISYAGPSLLGTPLLNKGSAFSPEERRNFNLIGLLPPVYESIDEQVERCYSQYSSFDEPINKHIYLRAVQDNNETLFYRLLSEHLVEMLPIIYTPTVGDACEEFSDIYRSARGIFVSYGEREYMDEILR
;
A
#
# COMPACT_ATOMS: atom_id res chain seq x y z
N MET A 1 -11.11 -24.62 2.66
CA MET A 1 -11.18 -24.56 1.17
C MET A 1 -11.63 -23.17 0.80
N SER A 2 -10.70 -22.29 0.39
CA SER A 2 -11.07 -20.95 -0.07
C SER A 2 -11.77 -21.09 -1.42
N THR A 3 -13.02 -20.64 -1.52
CA THR A 3 -13.75 -20.64 -2.79
C THR A 3 -13.09 -19.61 -3.70
N ASN A 4 -12.39 -20.09 -4.73
CA ASN A 4 -11.70 -19.28 -5.73
C ASN A 4 -12.69 -18.60 -6.71
N LYS A 5 -13.73 -17.97 -6.17
CA LYS A 5 -14.76 -17.29 -6.95
C LYS A 5 -14.35 -15.82 -7.12
N PRO A 6 -14.21 -15.31 -8.35
CA PRO A 6 -13.89 -13.92 -8.57
C PRO A 6 -14.99 -13.02 -8.00
N ILE A 7 -14.58 -11.88 -7.44
CA ILE A 7 -15.46 -10.85 -6.93
C ILE A 7 -15.62 -9.78 -8.00
N TYR A 8 -16.86 -9.35 -8.25
CA TYR A 8 -17.11 -8.22 -9.14
C TYR A 8 -16.71 -6.91 -8.47
N ILE A 9 -16.02 -6.05 -9.21
CA ILE A 9 -15.66 -4.69 -8.80
C ILE A 9 -16.02 -3.70 -9.92
N SER A 10 -16.39 -2.47 -9.55
CA SER A 10 -16.71 -1.38 -10.47
C SER A 10 -15.49 -0.57 -10.93
N TYR A 11 -14.29 -0.89 -10.44
CA TYR A 11 -13.05 -0.17 -10.71
C TYR A 11 -12.34 -0.71 -11.96
N ALA A 12 -11.78 0.20 -12.77
CA ALA A 12 -10.96 -0.11 -13.94
C ALA A 12 -9.98 1.04 -14.26
N GLY A 13 -8.97 0.76 -15.09
CA GLY A 13 -8.00 1.75 -15.55
C GLY A 13 -7.25 2.41 -14.39
N PRO A 14 -6.96 3.72 -14.47
CA PRO A 14 -6.26 4.45 -13.41
C PRO A 14 -6.94 4.40 -12.03
N SER A 15 -8.28 4.35 -11.99
CA SER A 15 -9.02 4.29 -10.71
C SER A 15 -8.74 3.00 -9.94
N LEU A 16 -8.55 1.89 -10.65
CA LEU A 16 -8.18 0.61 -10.05
C LEU A 16 -6.74 0.65 -9.52
N LEU A 17 -5.81 1.22 -10.30
CA LEU A 17 -4.41 1.37 -9.88
C LEU A 17 -4.24 2.31 -8.68
N GLY A 18 -5.10 3.32 -8.56
CA GLY A 18 -5.13 4.25 -7.43
C GLY A 18 -5.85 3.72 -6.18
N THR A 19 -6.42 2.51 -6.23
CA THR A 19 -7.13 1.91 -5.08
C THR A 19 -6.24 0.85 -4.42
N PRO A 20 -5.56 1.13 -3.29
CA PRO A 20 -4.47 0.28 -2.78
C PRO A 20 -4.94 -1.13 -2.36
N LEU A 21 -6.20 -1.25 -1.96
CA LEU A 21 -6.84 -2.53 -1.62
C LEU A 21 -7.06 -3.46 -2.83
N LEU A 22 -7.15 -2.89 -4.03
CA LEU A 22 -7.46 -3.62 -5.27
C LEU A 22 -6.28 -3.68 -6.24
N ASN A 23 -5.32 -2.77 -6.09
CA ASN A 23 -4.15 -2.69 -6.95
C ASN A 23 -3.22 -3.88 -6.74
N LYS A 24 -2.92 -4.61 -7.81
CA LYS A 24 -1.95 -5.71 -7.84
C LYS A 24 -0.63 -5.30 -8.51
N GLY A 25 -0.53 -4.09 -9.05
CA GLY A 25 0.61 -3.64 -9.85
C GLY A 25 0.93 -4.59 -11.00
N SER A 26 2.20 -4.98 -11.14
CA SER A 26 2.67 -5.95 -12.13
C SER A 26 2.05 -7.34 -12.01
N ALA A 27 1.42 -7.69 -10.87
CA ALA A 27 0.78 -8.99 -10.65
C ALA A 27 -0.64 -9.11 -11.23
N PHE A 28 -1.17 -8.07 -11.89
CA PHE A 28 -2.34 -8.25 -12.73
C PHE A 28 -2.04 -9.19 -13.90
N SER A 29 -2.82 -10.27 -14.00
CA SER A 29 -2.69 -11.26 -15.07
C SER A 29 -2.98 -10.66 -16.45
N PRO A 30 -2.57 -11.30 -17.56
CA PRO A 30 -2.89 -10.82 -18.90
C PRO A 30 -4.39 -10.66 -19.15
N GLU A 31 -5.21 -11.53 -18.54
CA GLU A 31 -6.67 -11.45 -18.62
C GLU A 31 -7.22 -10.28 -17.80
N GLU A 32 -6.74 -10.10 -16.57
CA GLU A 32 -7.13 -8.98 -15.72
C GLU A 32 -6.76 -7.64 -16.37
N ARG A 33 -5.59 -7.52 -16.99
CA ARG A 33 -5.19 -6.28 -17.67
C ARG A 33 -6.09 -5.95 -18.86
N ARG A 34 -6.62 -6.95 -19.58
CA ARG A 34 -7.62 -6.73 -20.62
C ARG A 34 -8.97 -6.33 -20.01
N ASN A 35 -9.45 -7.10 -19.04
CA ASN A 35 -10.78 -6.93 -18.46
C ASN A 35 -10.92 -5.61 -17.68
N PHE A 36 -9.83 -5.13 -17.07
CA PHE A 36 -9.80 -3.88 -16.30
C PHE A 36 -9.20 -2.69 -17.07
N ASN A 37 -9.01 -2.78 -18.39
CA ASN A 37 -8.47 -1.69 -19.22
C ASN A 37 -7.11 -1.16 -18.73
N LEU A 38 -6.19 -2.06 -18.39
CA LEU A 38 -4.84 -1.72 -17.88
C LEU A 38 -3.74 -1.84 -18.94
N ILE A 39 -4.07 -2.25 -20.17
CA ILE A 39 -3.09 -2.34 -21.26
C ILE A 39 -2.49 -0.96 -21.52
N GLY A 40 -1.16 -0.88 -21.47
CA GLY A 40 -0.39 0.37 -21.63
C GLY A 40 -0.21 1.18 -20.35
N LEU A 41 -0.89 0.83 -19.25
CA LEU A 41 -0.77 1.54 -17.96
C LEU A 41 0.28 0.92 -17.03
N LEU A 42 0.76 -0.28 -17.35
CA LEU A 42 1.75 -1.03 -16.57
C LEU A 42 2.87 -1.51 -17.48
N PRO A 43 4.10 -1.67 -16.95
CA PRO A 43 5.20 -2.31 -17.67
C PRO A 43 4.79 -3.69 -18.24
N PRO A 44 5.38 -4.15 -19.36
CA PRO A 44 4.98 -5.39 -20.02
C PRO A 44 5.31 -6.66 -19.22
N VAL A 45 6.04 -6.53 -18.11
CA VAL A 45 6.40 -7.62 -17.21
C VAL A 45 5.21 -8.02 -16.35
N TYR A 46 5.01 -9.31 -16.17
CA TYR A 46 4.04 -9.90 -15.25
C TYR A 46 4.82 -10.54 -14.10
N GLU A 47 4.60 -10.05 -12.88
CA GLU A 47 5.25 -10.60 -11.68
C GLU A 47 4.25 -11.43 -10.88
N SER A 48 4.72 -12.48 -10.23
CA SER A 48 4.03 -13.12 -9.12
C SER A 48 4.09 -12.25 -7.87
N ILE A 49 3.23 -12.53 -6.89
CA ILE A 49 3.29 -11.83 -5.61
C ILE A 49 4.63 -12.07 -4.89
N ASP A 50 5.23 -13.25 -5.08
CA ASP A 50 6.51 -13.61 -4.44
C ASP A 50 7.67 -12.81 -5.07
N GLU A 51 7.71 -12.66 -6.39
CA GLU A 51 8.68 -11.78 -7.08
C GLU A 51 8.52 -10.31 -6.65
N GLN A 52 7.28 -9.84 -6.46
CA GLN A 52 7.04 -8.51 -5.92
C GLN A 52 7.57 -8.35 -4.49
N VAL A 53 7.41 -9.38 -3.64
CA VAL A 53 7.92 -9.40 -2.26
C VAL A 53 9.45 -9.34 -2.26
N GLU A 54 10.12 -10.18 -3.05
CA GLU A 54 11.58 -10.18 -3.16
C GLU A 54 12.12 -8.80 -3.58
N ARG A 55 11.50 -8.20 -4.60
CA ARG A 55 11.86 -6.86 -5.08
C ARG A 55 11.60 -5.78 -4.03
N CYS A 56 10.51 -5.88 -3.27
CA CYS A 56 10.21 -4.95 -2.19
C CYS A 56 11.18 -5.10 -1.00
N TYR A 57 11.50 -6.33 -0.62
CA TYR A 57 12.45 -6.61 0.44
C TYR A 57 13.86 -6.12 0.10
N SER A 58 14.30 -6.29 -1.15
CA SER A 58 15.58 -5.78 -1.64
C SER A 58 15.68 -4.25 -1.52
N GLN A 59 14.63 -3.52 -1.92
CA GLN A 59 14.57 -2.06 -1.77
C GLN A 59 14.55 -1.66 -0.29
N TYR A 60 13.72 -2.30 0.53
CA TYR A 60 13.68 -2.07 1.97
C TYR A 60 15.07 -2.25 2.62
N SER A 61 15.80 -3.29 2.21
CA SER A 61 17.14 -3.62 2.70
C SER A 61 18.22 -2.65 2.24
N SER A 62 17.98 -1.89 1.17
CA SER A 62 18.93 -0.89 0.67
C SER A 62 18.93 0.43 1.46
N PHE A 63 17.95 0.63 2.34
CA PHE A 63 17.93 1.77 3.25
C PHE A 63 18.66 1.43 4.55
N ASP A 64 19.53 2.34 5.00
CA ASP A 64 20.21 2.18 6.29
C ASP A 64 19.35 2.71 7.44
N GLU A 65 18.82 3.92 7.29
CA GLU A 65 18.08 4.63 8.34
C GLU A 65 16.66 4.05 8.57
N PRO A 66 16.26 3.79 9.82
CA PRO A 66 14.92 3.28 10.15
C PRO A 66 13.77 4.13 9.62
N ILE A 67 13.91 5.46 9.64
CA ILE A 67 12.89 6.39 9.12
C ILE A 67 12.68 6.22 7.62
N ASN A 68 13.74 5.98 6.84
CA ASN A 68 13.64 5.75 5.40
C ASN A 68 12.95 4.41 5.11
N LYS A 69 13.24 3.38 5.91
CA LYS A 69 12.52 2.10 5.86
C LYS A 69 11.03 2.27 6.19
N HIS A 70 10.69 3.08 7.19
CA HIS A 70 9.31 3.40 7.54
C HIS A 70 8.57 4.06 6.36
N ILE A 71 9.15 5.12 5.81
CA ILE A 71 8.60 5.85 4.66
C ILE A 71 8.40 4.91 3.47
N TYR A 72 9.35 4.02 3.21
CA TYR A 72 9.24 3.02 2.14
C TYR A 72 8.08 2.05 2.38
N LEU A 73 7.99 1.44 3.57
CA LEU A 73 6.92 0.51 3.90
C LEU A 73 5.53 1.18 3.84
N ARG A 74 5.42 2.45 4.26
CA ARG A 74 4.20 3.25 4.09
C ARG A 74 3.85 3.48 2.62
N ALA A 75 4.83 3.80 1.79
CA ALA A 75 4.62 3.94 0.35
C ALA A 75 4.14 2.62 -0.29
N VAL A 76 4.68 1.46 0.13
CA VAL A 76 4.18 0.15 -0.33
C VAL A 76 2.72 -0.03 0.08
N GLN A 77 2.37 0.26 1.34
CA GLN A 77 1.00 0.19 1.82
C GLN A 77 0.05 1.10 1.02
N ASP A 78 0.49 2.33 0.71
CA ASP A 78 -0.26 3.35 -0.06
C ASP A 78 -0.47 2.98 -1.52
N ASN A 79 0.31 2.04 -2.06
CA ASN A 79 0.17 1.61 -3.44
C ASN A 79 -0.52 0.26 -3.57
N ASN A 80 -0.17 -0.70 -2.73
CA ASN A 80 -0.67 -2.07 -2.77
C ASN A 80 -0.68 -2.68 -1.36
N GLU A 81 -1.85 -2.67 -0.74
CA GLU A 81 -2.01 -3.10 0.65
C GLU A 81 -1.86 -4.63 0.80
N THR A 82 -2.20 -5.40 -0.23
CA THR A 82 -1.98 -6.86 -0.25
C THR A 82 -0.48 -7.18 -0.21
N LEU A 83 0.32 -6.50 -1.04
CA LEU A 83 1.78 -6.68 -1.07
C LEU A 83 2.42 -6.25 0.25
N PHE A 84 1.96 -5.15 0.84
CA PHE A 84 2.43 -4.70 2.16
C PHE A 84 2.27 -5.78 3.23
N TYR A 85 1.07 -6.33 3.40
CA TYR A 85 0.84 -7.37 4.41
C TYR A 85 1.53 -8.70 4.07
N ARG A 86 1.63 -9.04 2.79
CA ARG A 86 2.38 -10.22 2.33
C ARG A 86 3.87 -10.12 2.67
N LEU A 87 4.48 -8.95 2.48
CA LEU A 87 5.87 -8.68 2.84
C LEU A 87 6.07 -8.76 4.36
N LEU A 88 5.19 -8.10 5.13
CA LEU A 88 5.24 -8.14 6.59
C LEU A 88 5.08 -9.55 7.13
N SER A 89 4.26 -10.41 6.51
CA SER A 89 4.08 -11.77 7.01
C SER A 89 5.35 -12.63 6.93
N GLU A 90 6.27 -12.32 6.00
CA GLU A 90 7.56 -13.03 5.88
C GLU A 90 8.64 -12.44 6.77
N HIS A 91 8.65 -11.11 6.93
CA HIS A 91 9.72 -10.38 7.61
C HIS A 91 9.24 -9.66 8.89
N LEU A 92 8.20 -10.20 9.54
CA LEU A 92 7.48 -9.50 10.62
C LEU A 92 8.43 -9.06 11.75
N VAL A 93 9.30 -9.97 12.21
CA VAL A 93 10.20 -9.71 13.33
C VAL A 93 11.13 -8.52 13.04
N GLU A 94 11.62 -8.41 11.81
CA GLU A 94 12.49 -7.33 11.37
C GLU A 94 11.73 -6.02 11.15
N MET A 95 10.53 -6.09 10.59
CA MET A 95 9.78 -4.91 10.16
C MET A 95 8.89 -4.32 11.26
N LEU A 96 8.52 -5.10 12.28
CA LEU A 96 7.71 -4.63 13.41
C LEU A 96 8.29 -3.36 14.10
N PRO A 97 9.58 -3.28 14.45
CA PRO A 97 10.14 -2.06 15.04
C PRO A 97 10.18 -0.86 14.08
N ILE A 98 10.02 -1.08 12.77
CA ILE A 98 9.97 -0.03 11.75
C ILE A 98 8.56 0.53 11.59
N ILE A 99 7.54 -0.33 11.54
CA ILE A 99 6.13 0.09 11.40
C ILE A 99 5.46 0.45 12.73
N TYR A 100 6.12 0.13 13.85
CA TYR A 100 5.66 0.39 15.21
C TYR A 100 6.80 1.01 16.03
N THR A 101 6.78 0.83 17.36
CA THR A 101 7.79 1.37 18.26
C THR A 101 9.16 0.73 18.03
N PRO A 102 10.27 1.50 18.03
CA PRO A 102 10.34 2.93 18.33
C PRO A 102 10.10 3.86 17.13
N THR A 103 10.35 3.40 15.90
CA THR A 103 10.42 4.24 14.69
C THR A 103 9.14 5.02 14.39
N VAL A 104 7.97 4.49 14.75
CA VAL A 104 6.70 5.22 14.59
C VAL A 104 6.65 6.50 15.42
N GLY A 105 7.37 6.57 16.55
CA GLY A 105 7.50 7.77 17.36
C GLY A 105 8.24 8.87 16.59
N ASP A 106 9.41 8.53 16.03
CA ASP A 106 10.20 9.44 15.18
C ASP A 106 9.39 9.90 13.96
N ALA A 107 8.64 8.98 13.34
CA ALA A 107 7.75 9.30 12.22
C ALA A 107 6.58 10.22 12.62
N CYS A 108 6.13 10.19 13.88
CA CYS A 108 5.12 11.10 14.40
C CYS A 108 5.71 12.50 14.64
N GLU A 109 6.95 12.60 15.12
CA GLU A 109 7.64 13.90 15.30
C GLU A 109 7.84 14.61 13.96
N GLU A 110 8.23 13.85 12.94
CA GLU A 110 8.52 14.35 11.59
C GLU A 110 7.30 14.26 10.64
N PHE A 111 6.08 13.99 11.16
CA PHE A 111 4.92 13.61 10.35
C PHE A 111 4.60 14.60 9.23
N SER A 112 4.69 15.91 9.52
CA SER A 112 4.43 16.98 8.55
C SER A 112 5.41 16.96 7.37
N ASP A 113 6.67 16.60 7.62
CA ASP A 113 7.74 16.62 6.62
C ASP A 113 7.72 15.37 5.74
N ILE A 114 7.31 14.23 6.31
CA ILE A 114 7.23 12.95 5.59
C ILE A 114 5.83 12.66 5.00
N TYR A 115 4.87 13.57 5.16
CA TYR A 115 3.50 13.41 4.70
C TYR A 115 3.42 13.25 3.17
N ARG A 116 2.71 12.22 2.69
CA ARG A 116 2.56 11.93 1.24
C ARG A 116 1.14 11.59 0.82
N SER A 117 0.46 10.78 1.62
CA SER A 117 -0.90 10.32 1.35
C SER A 117 -1.72 10.39 2.62
N ALA A 118 -2.99 10.77 2.50
CA ALA A 118 -3.91 10.75 3.61
C ALA A 118 -4.24 9.30 3.98
N ARG A 119 -4.08 8.96 5.26
CA ARG A 119 -4.55 7.70 5.84
C ARG A 119 -5.37 7.97 7.09
N GLY A 120 -6.47 7.23 7.22
CA GLY A 120 -7.42 7.45 8.30
C GLY A 120 -8.27 8.69 8.05
N ILE A 121 -8.86 9.20 9.13
CA ILE A 121 -9.74 10.35 9.12
C ILE A 121 -9.15 11.38 10.09
N PHE A 122 -9.00 12.61 9.64
CA PHE A 122 -8.59 13.73 10.48
C PHE A 122 -9.84 14.44 10.99
N VAL A 123 -9.94 14.62 12.31
CA VAL A 123 -11.07 15.29 12.95
C VAL A 123 -10.53 16.42 13.80
N SER A 124 -10.95 17.64 13.49
CA SER A 124 -10.58 18.84 14.25
C SER A 124 -11.79 19.40 15.01
N TYR A 125 -11.55 20.02 16.17
CA TYR A 125 -12.63 20.70 16.91
C TYR A 125 -13.24 21.88 16.13
N GLY A 126 -12.46 22.50 15.23
CA GLY A 126 -12.93 23.59 14.37
C GLY A 126 -14.02 23.15 13.39
N GLU A 127 -14.04 21.87 13.02
CA GLU A 127 -14.98 21.29 12.06
C GLU A 127 -16.09 20.49 12.76
N ARG A 128 -16.31 20.68 14.07
CA ARG A 128 -17.27 19.89 14.86
C ARG A 128 -18.71 19.87 14.30
N GLU A 129 -19.12 20.93 13.62
CA GLU A 129 -20.46 21.03 13.01
C GLU A 129 -20.60 20.14 11.76
N TYR A 130 -19.48 19.68 11.20
CA TYR A 130 -19.40 18.80 10.03
C TYR A 130 -19.11 17.34 10.39
N MET A 131 -19.25 16.93 11.66
CA MET A 131 -18.90 15.57 12.10
C MET A 131 -19.64 14.48 11.30
N ASP A 132 -20.93 14.70 11.01
CA ASP A 132 -21.75 13.79 10.22
C ASP A 132 -21.33 13.73 8.75
N GLU A 133 -20.66 14.77 8.22
CA GLU A 133 -20.11 14.77 6.86
C GLU A 133 -18.74 14.08 6.83
N ILE A 134 -17.92 14.27 7.86
CA ILE A 134 -16.58 13.68 8.00
C ILE A 134 -16.65 12.14 8.12
N LEU A 135 -17.69 11.60 8.78
CA LEU A 135 -17.82 10.16 9.07
C LEU A 135 -18.67 9.36 8.07
N ARG A 136 -19.07 9.95 6.94
CA ARG A 136 -19.91 9.30 5.92
C ARG A 136 -19.18 8.30 5.04
#